data_AF-A0A1C2DJ36-F1
#
_entry.id   AF-A0A1C2DJ36-F1
#
_cell.length_a   1.000
_cell.length_b   1.000
_cell.length_c   1.000
_cell.angle_alpha   90.00
_cell.angle_beta   90.00
_cell.angle_gamma   90.00
#
_symmetry.space_group_name_H-M   'P 1'
#
loop_
_entity.id
_entity.type
_entity.pdbx_description
1 polymer ?
#
loop_
_entity_poly.entity_id
_entity_poly.type
_entity_poly.pdbx_seq_one_letter_code
_entity_poly.pdbx_strand_id
1 'polypeptide(L)'
;MFFLLRAAFWFSLVLLVLPFSVGSDEQGQSVNPIQALLAARDAVGDIAGMCERKPDVCETGKAAVHTISVRAKETAKIAADMLDDQPAKQAEAAPAGPSDTTTITGSVIPTPSARPDPNN
;
A
#
# COMPACT_ATOMS: atom_id res chain seq x y z
N MET A 1 5.42 23.17 -15.62
CA MET A 1 6.18 22.55 -14.50
C MET A 1 5.69 22.96 -13.09
N PHE A 2 4.53 23.62 -12.93
CA PHE A 2 3.99 23.99 -11.61
C PHE A 2 3.04 22.95 -10.99
N PHE A 3 2.68 21.91 -11.77
CA PHE A 3 1.78 20.84 -11.37
C PHE A 3 2.35 20.01 -10.22
N LEU A 4 3.62 19.62 -10.29
CA LEU A 4 4.28 18.83 -9.24
C LEU A 4 4.36 19.59 -7.91
N LEU A 5 4.60 20.91 -7.95
CA LEU A 5 4.62 21.74 -6.76
C LEU A 5 3.22 21.88 -6.14
N ARG A 6 2.19 22.07 -6.98
CA ARG A 6 0.80 22.06 -6.52
C ARG A 6 0.42 20.69 -5.94
N ALA A 7 0.70 19.59 -6.64
CA ALA A 7 0.40 18.23 -6.18
C ALA A 7 1.10 17.92 -4.86
N ALA A 8 2.40 18.19 -4.74
CA ALA A 8 3.15 17.99 -3.50
C ALA A 8 2.58 18.85 -2.34
N PHE A 9 2.22 20.11 -2.61
CA PHE A 9 1.59 20.99 -1.64
C PHE A 9 0.22 20.47 -1.18
N TRP A 10 -0.65 20.11 -2.12
CA TRP A 10 -1.99 19.58 -1.83
C TRP A 10 -1.89 18.24 -1.10
N PHE A 11 -0.96 17.38 -1.48
CA PHE A 11 -0.73 16.10 -0.81
C PHE A 11 -0.24 16.31 0.63
N SER A 12 0.70 17.23 0.85
CA SER A 12 1.15 17.60 2.19
C SER A 12 0.03 18.20 3.05
N LEU A 13 -0.84 19.04 2.47
CA LEU A 13 -1.99 19.62 3.16
C LEU A 13 -3.02 18.55 3.54
N VAL A 14 -3.34 17.65 2.61
CA VAL A 14 -4.25 16.52 2.83
C VAL A 14 -3.70 15.58 3.90
N LEU A 15 -2.40 15.26 3.89
CA LEU A 15 -1.77 14.44 4.93
C LEU A 15 -1.76 15.10 6.31
N LEU A 16 -1.75 16.43 6.38
CA LEU A 16 -1.83 17.18 7.64
C LEU A 16 -3.27 17.24 8.16
N VAL A 17 -4.25 17.34 7.26
CA VAL A 17 -5.69 17.39 7.57
C VAL A 17 -6.27 16.01 7.85
N LEU A 18 -5.73 14.95 7.24
CA LEU A 18 -6.10 13.57 7.54
C LEU A 18 -5.94 13.37 9.05
N PRO A 19 -7.03 13.20 9.81
CA PRO A 19 -6.90 12.72 11.16
C PRO A 19 -6.28 11.34 10.99
N PHE A 20 -5.05 11.16 11.45
CA PHE A 20 -4.56 9.84 11.77
C PHE A 20 -5.51 9.35 12.86
N SER A 21 -6.60 8.68 12.47
CA SER A 21 -7.52 8.03 13.38
C SER A 21 -6.75 6.86 13.96
N VAL A 22 -5.96 7.19 14.97
CA VAL A 22 -5.46 6.27 15.96
C VAL A 22 -6.73 5.75 16.62
N GLY A 23 -7.11 4.53 16.24
CA GLY A 23 -8.38 3.93 16.64
C GLY A 23 -8.55 4.06 18.15
N SER A 24 -9.76 4.43 18.56
CA SER A 24 -10.20 4.34 19.95
C SER A 24 -10.40 2.86 20.30
N ASP A 25 -9.33 2.10 20.35
CA ASP A 25 -9.28 0.83 21.05
C ASP A 25 -8.52 1.07 22.35
N GLU A 26 -8.99 0.49 23.45
CA GLU A 26 -8.43 0.61 24.81
C GLU A 26 -6.96 0.11 24.95
N GLN A 27 -6.27 -0.12 23.83
CA GLN A 27 -4.87 -0.49 23.71
C GLN A 27 -4.22 0.45 22.67
N GLY A 28 -4.07 1.71 23.07
CA GLY A 28 -3.66 2.82 22.22
C GLY A 28 -2.25 2.68 21.63
N GLN A 29 -2.15 2.03 20.47
CA GLN A 29 -0.93 2.05 19.67
C GLN A 29 -1.15 2.95 18.45
N SER A 30 -1.14 4.25 18.72
CA SER A 30 -0.99 5.28 17.70
C SER A 30 0.37 5.12 17.02
N VAL A 31 0.40 4.55 15.82
CA VAL A 31 1.65 4.45 15.05
C VAL A 31 2.04 5.84 14.54
N ASN A 32 3.17 6.35 15.03
CA ASN A 32 3.74 7.62 14.57
C ASN A 32 4.14 7.48 13.08
N PRO A 33 3.78 8.44 12.19
CA PRO A 33 4.15 8.36 10.77
C PRO A 33 5.65 8.18 10.52
N ILE A 34 6.51 8.77 11.36
CA ILE A 34 7.96 8.59 11.31
C ILE A 34 8.34 7.15 11.69
N GLN A 35 7.70 6.60 12.71
CA GLN A 35 7.90 5.22 13.13
C GLN A 35 7.43 4.22 12.07
N ALA A 36 6.31 4.51 11.40
CA ALA A 36 5.82 3.70 10.29
C ALA A 36 6.80 3.74 9.09
N LEU A 37 7.36 4.91 8.77
CA LEU A 37 8.37 5.03 7.72
C LEU A 37 9.64 4.25 8.06
N LEU A 38 10.11 4.35 9.31
CA LEU A 38 11.25 3.58 9.82
C LEU A 38 10.99 2.07 9.73
N ALA A 39 9.84 1.60 10.21
CA ALA A 39 9.45 0.20 10.15
C ALA A 39 9.36 -0.32 8.70
N ALA A 40 8.83 0.49 7.78
CA ALA A 40 8.80 0.13 6.37
C ALA A 40 10.21 0.02 5.76
N ARG A 41 11.14 0.91 6.16
CA ARG A 41 12.54 0.84 5.72
C ARG A 41 13.22 -0.42 6.26
N ASP A 42 12.96 -0.76 7.52
CA ASP A 42 13.48 -1.97 8.15
C ASP A 42 12.95 -3.23 7.44
N ALA A 43 11.67 -3.26 7.10
CA ALA A 43 11.09 -4.36 6.31
C ALA A 43 11.74 -4.51 4.92
N VAL A 44 12.11 -3.41 4.27
CA VAL A 44 12.90 -3.47 3.02
C VAL A 44 14.29 -4.04 3.26
N GLY A 45 14.92 -3.72 4.40
CA GLY A 45 16.17 -4.35 4.84
C GLY A 45 16.02 -5.87 5.01
N ASP A 46 14.91 -6.34 5.57
CA ASP A 46 14.64 -7.77 5.73
C ASP A 46 14.49 -8.50 4.39
N ILE A 47 13.86 -7.85 3.40
CA ILE A 47 13.77 -8.40 2.04
C ILE A 47 15.16 -8.58 1.44
N ALA A 48 16.08 -7.63 1.66
CA ALA A 48 17.47 -7.78 1.22
C ALA A 48 18.14 -9.00 1.89
N GLY A 49 17.89 -9.23 3.18
CA GLY A 49 18.33 -10.44 3.87
C GLY A 49 17.71 -11.74 3.34
N MET A 50 16.47 -11.70 2.85
CA MET A 50 15.85 -12.84 2.16
C MET A 50 16.53 -13.14 0.82
N CYS A 51 16.95 -12.11 0.07
CA CYS A 51 17.67 -12.27 -1.18
C CYS A 51 19.00 -13.01 -1.00
N GLU A 52 19.72 -12.76 0.10
CA GLU A 52 20.95 -13.48 0.42
C GLU A 52 20.68 -14.97 0.72
N ARG A 53 19.57 -15.27 1.40
CA ARG A 53 19.21 -16.65 1.80
C ARG A 53 18.54 -17.46 0.68
N LYS A 54 17.85 -16.79 -0.24
CA LYS A 54 17.02 -17.37 -1.32
C LYS A 54 17.11 -16.52 -2.59
N PRO A 55 18.22 -16.65 -3.37
CA PRO A 55 18.46 -15.80 -4.54
C PRO A 55 17.44 -16.02 -5.66
N ASP A 56 16.86 -17.21 -5.76
CA ASP A 56 15.83 -17.59 -6.73
C ASP A 56 14.52 -16.78 -6.55
N VAL A 57 14.13 -16.53 -5.30
CA VAL A 57 12.97 -15.69 -4.96
C VAL A 57 13.24 -14.24 -5.32
N CYS A 58 14.47 -13.76 -5.10
CA CYS A 58 14.86 -12.39 -5.40
C CYS A 58 14.85 -12.11 -6.92
N GLU A 59 15.41 -13.00 -7.73
CA GLU A 59 15.41 -12.85 -9.19
C GLU A 59 13.99 -12.92 -9.77
N THR A 60 13.18 -13.86 -9.29
CA THR A 60 11.77 -13.95 -9.71
C THR A 60 10.97 -12.71 -9.27
N GLY A 61 11.17 -12.25 -8.04
CA GLY A 61 10.54 -11.04 -7.51
C GLY A 61 10.93 -9.78 -8.27
N LYS A 62 12.22 -9.63 -8.61
CA LYS A 62 12.73 -8.54 -9.44
C LYS A 62 12.08 -8.54 -10.82
N ALA A 63 11.99 -9.69 -11.48
CA ALA A 63 11.31 -9.79 -12.77
C ALA A 63 9.82 -9.40 -12.66
N ALA A 64 9.13 -9.90 -11.63
CA ALA A 64 7.73 -9.56 -11.38
C ALA A 64 7.55 -8.05 -11.14
N VAL A 65 8.29 -7.46 -10.20
CA VAL A 65 8.24 -6.02 -9.88
C VAL A 65 8.60 -5.18 -11.11
N HIS A 66 9.57 -5.59 -11.92
CA HIS A 66 9.91 -4.90 -13.16
C HIS A 66 8.69 -4.81 -14.10
N THR A 67 8.01 -5.94 -14.39
CA THR A 67 6.83 -5.93 -15.26
C THR A 67 5.69 -5.08 -14.71
N ILE A 68 5.43 -5.16 -13.40
CA ILE A 68 4.40 -4.37 -12.73
C ILE A 68 4.75 -2.88 -12.84
N SER A 69 6.01 -2.51 -12.60
CA SER A 69 6.46 -1.12 -12.62
C SER A 69 6.38 -0.47 -14.01
N VAL A 70 6.67 -1.22 -15.07
CA VAL A 70 6.53 -0.73 -16.45
C VAL A 70 5.06 -0.43 -16.74
N ARG A 71 4.13 -1.31 -16.35
CA ARG A 71 2.69 -1.07 -16.49
C ARG A 71 2.22 0.09 -15.61
N ALA A 72 2.72 0.18 -14.38
CA ALA A 72 2.37 1.25 -13.45
C ALA A 72 2.76 2.64 -13.98
N LYS A 73 3.88 2.75 -14.72
CA LYS A 73 4.26 4.00 -15.39
C LYS A 73 3.26 4.41 -16.47
N GLU A 74 2.77 3.45 -17.24
CA GLU A 74 1.76 3.71 -18.26
C GLU A 74 0.42 4.09 -17.63
N THR A 75 0.01 3.41 -16.56
CA THR A 75 -1.21 3.80 -15.82
C THR A 75 -1.07 5.20 -15.21
N ALA A 76 0.12 5.57 -14.74
CA ALA A 76 0.38 6.90 -14.19
C ALA A 76 0.26 8.00 -15.26
N LYS A 77 0.72 7.71 -16.49
CA LYS A 77 0.56 8.63 -17.63
C LYS A 77 -0.91 8.83 -17.98
N ILE A 78 -1.65 7.72 -18.16
CA ILE A 78 -3.08 7.77 -18.49
C ILE A 78 -3.85 8.54 -17.41
N ALA A 79 -3.57 8.28 -16.14
CA ALA A 79 -4.19 9.01 -15.03
C ALA A 79 -3.84 10.50 -15.03
N ALA A 80 -2.61 10.87 -15.39
CA ALA A 80 -2.19 12.26 -15.50
C ALA A 80 -2.91 12.97 -16.66
N ASP A 81 -3.02 12.33 -17.82
CA ASP A 81 -3.74 12.87 -18.98
C ASP A 81 -5.22 13.10 -18.65
N MET A 82 -5.86 12.15 -17.94
CA MET A 82 -7.25 12.29 -17.46
C MET A 82 -7.45 13.44 -16.46
N LEU A 83 -6.43 13.79 -15.69
CA LEU A 83 -6.47 14.92 -14.76
C LEU A 83 -6.27 16.25 -15.49
N ASP A 84 -5.45 16.28 -16.54
CA ASP A 84 -5.21 17.46 -17.37
C ASP A 84 -6.41 17.79 -18.28
N ASP A 85 -7.18 16.78 -18.72
CA ASP A 85 -8.39 16.94 -19.56
C ASP A 85 -9.65 17.41 -18.80
N GLN A 86 -9.59 17.63 -17.48
CA GLN A 86 -10.73 18.11 -16.69
C GLN A 86 -10.53 19.52 -16.09
N PRO A 87 -11.02 20.58 -16.75
CA PRO A 87 -11.41 21.81 -16.06
C PRO A 87 -12.87 21.68 -15.57
N ALA A 88 -13.05 21.71 -14.25
CA ALA A 88 -14.31 21.98 -13.55
C ALA A 88 -15.48 20.98 -13.74
N LYS A 89 -15.34 19.73 -13.24
CA LYS A 89 -16.53 18.95 -12.85
C LYS A 89 -16.30 17.85 -11.80
N GLN A 90 -15.47 18.11 -10.79
CA GLN A 90 -15.35 17.22 -9.63
C GLN A 90 -15.23 18.03 -8.34
N ALA A 91 -16.24 18.85 -8.09
CA ALA A 91 -16.52 19.39 -6.77
C ALA A 91 -17.98 19.08 -6.43
N GLU A 92 -18.42 17.83 -6.63
CA GLU A 92 -19.69 17.36 -6.09
C GLU A 92 -19.70 15.82 -6.00
N ALA A 93 -19.98 15.35 -4.78
CA ALA A 93 -20.39 14.00 -4.40
C ALA A 93 -19.36 12.86 -4.52
N ALA A 94 -18.52 12.71 -3.50
CA ALA A 94 -18.32 11.40 -2.91
C ALA A 94 -19.44 11.19 -1.87
N PRO A 95 -20.41 10.28 -2.06
CA PRO A 95 -21.22 9.84 -0.94
C PRO A 95 -20.37 8.89 -0.10
N ALA A 96 -19.98 9.33 1.09
CA ALA A 96 -19.63 8.44 2.18
C ALA A 96 -20.92 7.70 2.58
N GLY A 97 -21.11 6.51 2.00
CA GLY A 97 -22.13 5.53 2.39
C GLY A 97 -21.46 4.24 2.85
N PRO A 98 -22.12 3.44 3.71
CA PRO A 98 -21.49 2.40 4.51
C PRO A 98 -20.94 1.26 3.63
N SER A 99 -19.69 0.88 3.88
CA SER A 99 -19.00 -0.23 3.23
C SER A 99 -19.52 -1.58 3.74
N ASP A 100 -20.70 -1.99 3.29
CA ASP A 100 -21.09 -3.41 3.27
C ASP A 100 -20.95 -3.94 1.85
N THR A 101 -19.72 -4.25 1.47
CA THR A 101 -19.44 -5.18 0.37
C THR A 101 -18.30 -6.06 0.81
N THR A 102 -18.66 -7.28 1.18
CA THR A 102 -17.76 -8.39 1.49
C THR A 102 -16.63 -8.47 0.47
N THR A 103 -15.45 -7.99 0.87
CA THR A 103 -14.19 -8.30 0.19
C THR A 103 -13.93 -9.78 0.37
N ILE A 104 -14.25 -10.58 -0.65
CA ILE A 104 -13.75 -11.96 -0.75
C ILE A 104 -12.28 -11.86 -1.15
N THR A 105 -11.40 -11.69 -0.17
CA THR A 105 -9.99 -12.02 -0.33
C THR A 105 -9.90 -13.53 -0.42
N GLY A 106 -9.36 -14.05 -1.52
CA GLY A 106 -9.18 -15.48 -1.76
C GLY A 106 -8.38 -16.13 -0.65
N SER A 107 -9.08 -16.84 0.25
CA SER A 107 -8.47 -17.69 1.26
C SER A 107 -7.80 -18.86 0.55
N VAL A 108 -6.48 -18.95 0.68
CA VAL A 108 -5.75 -20.18 0.38
C VAL A 108 -6.29 -21.27 1.30
N ILE A 109 -6.62 -22.43 0.73
CA ILE A 109 -7.14 -23.59 1.46
C ILE A 109 -6.22 -23.86 2.65
N PRO A 110 -6.73 -23.98 3.90
CA PRO A 110 -5.90 -24.41 5.00
C PRO A 110 -5.52 -25.87 4.76
N THR A 111 -4.30 -26.12 4.30
CA THR A 111 -3.70 -27.45 4.37
C THR A 111 -3.69 -27.85 5.85
N PRO A 112 -4.30 -29.00 6.24
CA PRO A 112 -4.24 -29.47 7.61
C PRO A 112 -2.78 -29.64 8.02
N SER A 113 -2.30 -28.78 8.93
CA SER A 113 -0.99 -28.94 9.54
C SER A 113 -1.06 -30.17 10.44
N ALA A 114 -0.44 -31.26 10.00
CA ALA A 114 -0.22 -32.45 10.82
C ALA A 114 0.71 -32.04 11.97
N ARG A 115 0.13 -31.86 13.15
CA ARG A 115 0.87 -31.71 14.40
C ARG A 115 1.51 -33.07 14.71
N PRO A 116 2.84 -33.18 14.94
CA PRO A 116 3.42 -34.40 15.46
C PRO A 116 2.97 -34.57 16.91
N ASP A 117 2.38 -35.72 17.24
CA ASP A 117 2.08 -36.12 18.61
C ASP A 117 3.39 -36.30 19.39
N PRO A 118 3.58 -35.63 20.53
CA PRO A 118 4.74 -35.86 21.37
C PRO A 118 4.43 -37.02 22.32
N ASN A 119 4.42 -38.26 21.84
CA ASN A 119 4.58 -39.50 22.64
C ASN A 119 4.53 -40.79 21.79
N ASN A 120 5.44 -40.92 20.82
CA ASN A 120 6.03 -42.20 20.42
C ASN A 120 7.42 -41.97 19.83
#